data_AF-A0A5K0WYM1-F1
#
_entry.id   AF-A0A5K0WYM1-F1
#
_cell.length_a   1.000
_cell.length_b   1.000
_cell.length_c   1.000
_cell.angle_alpha   90.00
_cell.angle_beta   90.00
_cell.angle_gamma   90.00
#
_symmetry.space_group_name_H-M   'P 1'
#
loop_
_entity.id
_entity.type
_entity.pdbx_description
1 polymer ?
#
loop_
_entity_poly.entity_id
_entity_poly.type
_entity_poly.pdbx_seq_one_letter_code
_entity_poly.pdbx_strand_id
1 'polypeptide(L)' 'IGTPWSDGTAGVTQCPILPGETFTYKFVVDK' A
#
# COMPACT_ATOMS: atom_id res chain seq x y z
N ILE A 1 -12.04 -10.29 3.91
CA ILE A 1 -11.20 -9.27 4.60
C ILE A 1 -9.86 -9.28 3.88
N GLY A 2 -9.51 -8.17 3.22
CA GLY A 2 -8.28 -8.03 2.44
C GLY A 2 -7.28 -7.09 3.11
N THR A 3 -6.36 -6.52 2.31
CA THR A 3 -5.30 -5.60 2.77
C THR A 3 -5.42 -4.24 2.06
N PRO A 4 -6.54 -3.50 2.24
CA PRO A 4 -6.83 -2.29 1.45
C PRO A 4 -5.81 -1.16 1.63
N TRP A 5 -5.08 -1.13 2.75
CA TRP A 5 -3.97 -0.18 3.01
C TRP A 5 -2.71 -0.46 2.16
N SER A 6 -2.68 -1.57 1.41
CA SER A 6 -1.58 -1.93 0.51
C SER A 6 -1.98 -1.81 -0.96
N ASP A 7 -3.01 -1.02 -1.27
CA ASP A 7 -3.54 -0.86 -2.63
C ASP A 7 -2.70 0.08 -3.53
N GLY A 8 -1.94 1.04 -2.97
CA GLY A 8 -1.04 1.89 -3.78
C GLY A 8 -1.54 3.31 -4.03
N THR A 9 -2.84 3.57 -3.88
CA THR A 9 -3.48 4.83 -4.27
C THR A 9 -3.18 5.96 -3.29
N ALA A 10 -2.27 6.86 -3.67
CA ALA A 10 -1.88 8.02 -2.87
C ALA A 10 -3.08 8.93 -2.56
N GLY A 11 -3.19 9.37 -1.30
CA GLY A 11 -4.29 10.21 -0.81
C GLY A 11 -5.60 9.46 -0.55
N VAL A 12 -5.68 8.17 -0.85
CA VAL A 12 -6.85 7.32 -0.56
C VAL A 12 -6.45 6.16 0.35
N THR A 13 -5.58 5.28 -0.13
CA THR A 13 -5.18 4.06 0.57
C THR A 13 -3.78 4.15 1.18
N GLN A 14 -2.99 5.15 0.78
CA GLN A 14 -1.68 5.46 1.36
C GLN A 14 -1.31 6.94 1.27
N CYS A 15 -0.38 7.39 2.11
CA CYS A 15 0.36 8.63 1.88
C CYS A 15 1.45 8.41 0.80
N PRO A 16 1.93 9.47 0.13
CA PRO A 16 3.10 9.37 -0.75
C PRO A 16 4.33 8.86 0.02
N ILE A 17 5.08 7.96 -0.60
CA ILE A 17 6.38 7.50 -0.08
C ILE A 17 7.41 8.57 -0.46
N LEU A 18 8.02 9.22 0.54
CA LEU A 18 8.98 10.30 0.31
C LEU A 18 10.36 9.77 -0.12
N PRO A 19 11.24 10.62 -0.70
CA PRO A 19 12.60 10.21 -1.04
C PRO A 19 13.35 9.66 0.18
N GLY A 20 13.90 8.45 0.06
CA GLY A 20 14.61 7.75 1.13
C GLY A 20 13.72 6.88 2.03
N GLU A 21 12.40 6.98 1.91
CA GLU A 21 11.48 6.07 2.59
C GLU A 21 11.27 4.77 1.81
N THR A 22 10.78 3.74 2.49
CA THR A 22 10.41 2.48 1.86
C THR A 22 9.14 1.95 2.51
N PHE A 23 8.20 1.54 1.68
CA PHE A 23 6.98 0.87 2.11
C PHE A 23 6.96 -0.55 1.55
N THR A 24 6.69 -1.53 2.41
CA THR A 24 6.53 -2.92 1.99
C THR A 24 5.05 -3.23 1.82
N TYR A 25 4.63 -3.39 0.58
CA TYR A 25 3.29 -3.86 0.25
C TYR A 25 3.11 -5.31 0.73
N LYS A 26 2.06 -5.57 1.51
CA LYS A 26 1.72 -6.90 2.02
C LYS A 26 0.26 -7.19 1.76
N PHE A 27 0.01 -8.14 0.87
CA PHE A 27 -1.33 -8.57 0.50
C PHE A 27 -1.40 -10.08 0.32
N VAL A 28 -2.62 -10.60 0.44
CA VAL A 28 -2.93 -12.00 0.15
C VAL A 28 -3.39 -12.05 -1.30
N VAL A 29 -2.82 -12.95 -2.10
CA VAL A 29 -3.28 -13.22 -3.46
C VAL A 29 -4.37 -14.27 -3.39
N ASP A 30 -5.61 -13.86 -3.65
CA ASP A 30 -6.78 -14.72 -3.68
C ASP A 30 -7.29 -15.01 -5.10
N LYS A 31 -6.76 -14.32 -6.12
CA LYS A 31 -7.01 -14.60 -7.54
C LYS A 31 -5.93 -14.02 -8.45
#